data_AF-A0A968P4Q9-F1
#
_entry.id   AF-A0A968P4Q9-F1
#
_cell.length_a   1.000
_cell.length_b   1.000
_cell.length_c   1.000
_cell.angle_alpha   90.00
_cell.angle_beta   90.00
_cell.angle_gamma   90.00
#
_symmetry.space_group_name_H-M   'P 1'
#
loop_
_entity.id
_entity.type
_entity.pdbx_description
1 polymer ?
#
loop_
_entity_poly.entity_id
_entity_poly.type
_entity_poly.pdbx_seq_one_letter_code
_entity_poly.pdbx_strand_id
1 'polypeptide(L)'
;MGEDENLLHPLDPRSRRLRNRPDLFQLAHPPSVFARRVDPAIDYVADDFPLPYKGWEMASARLYAVRRVDAGVLTKVLENVGFHVPFRALEADAQLAAKRVEAGLLAAFGSAEVDGFETVRPVFIRNKAAYIVGRVRRGERVLPVVIALLNRRDGLRVDAVLTTEEETSTVFSFARWYFHAEVPNPREVIGFLQSILPRKRVSELYLSLGYDKHGKTEFYRDLMAQIAAVPEQFVVAPGQPGQVMAVFTLPSYEFVFKIIKDVFPPTKHTNRREIVSRYREVQRHDRVGRLVDFQEFEHLSFPAARFSPELLEELLRVAGKTVWLRGSEVVVDHVYVGRRVTPLDLFVRDAPEA
;
A
#
# COMPACT_ATOMS: atom_id res chain seq x y z
N MET A 1 14.78 -26.75 60.95
CA MET A 1 15.62 -25.61 61.38
C MET A 1 16.29 -25.04 60.14
N GLY A 2 15.96 -23.89 59.57
CA GLY A 2 14.88 -22.90 59.68
C GLY A 2 14.94 -22.15 58.33
N GLU A 3 13.83 -22.05 57.59
CA GLU A 3 12.95 -20.86 57.50
C GLU A 3 13.65 -19.58 57.02
N ASP A 4 13.32 -19.21 55.78
CA ASP A 4 13.24 -17.86 55.17
C ASP A 4 12.90 -18.08 53.68
N GLU A 5 11.65 -18.39 53.31
CA GLU A 5 10.50 -17.48 53.10
C GLU A 5 10.76 -16.23 52.22
N ASN A 6 10.17 -16.29 51.02
CA ASN A 6 9.40 -15.23 50.35
C ASN A 6 9.98 -13.80 50.27
N LEU A 7 10.52 -13.45 49.09
CA LEU A 7 10.44 -12.10 48.52
C LEU A 7 10.02 -12.14 47.05
N LEU A 8 8.81 -12.66 46.79
CA LEU A 8 8.01 -12.26 45.63
C LEU A 8 7.36 -10.92 45.99
N HIS A 9 7.83 -9.83 45.38
CA HIS A 9 7.16 -8.53 45.49
C HIS A 9 5.70 -8.65 45.03
N PRO A 10 4.72 -8.20 45.84
CA PRO A 10 3.31 -8.26 45.47
C PRO A 10 3.03 -7.29 44.33
N LEU A 11 2.56 -7.84 43.19
CA LEU A 11 1.97 -7.07 42.11
C LEU A 11 0.76 -6.30 42.66
N ASP A 12 0.80 -4.97 42.53
CA ASP A 12 -0.25 -4.03 42.91
C ASP A 12 -1.66 -4.55 42.51
N PRO A 13 -2.61 -4.71 43.45
CA PRO A 13 -3.97 -5.17 43.17
C PRO A 13 -4.77 -4.26 42.22
N ARG A 14 -4.28 -3.06 41.90
CA ARG A 14 -4.87 -2.16 40.89
C ARG A 14 -4.55 -2.57 39.45
N SER A 15 -3.56 -3.43 39.24
CA SER A 15 -3.14 -3.93 37.91
C SER A 15 -4.05 -5.03 37.34
N ARG A 16 -4.96 -5.60 38.14
CA ARG A 16 -5.89 -6.67 37.72
C ARG A 16 -7.25 -6.19 37.15
N ARG A 17 -7.53 -4.89 37.14
CA ARG A 17 -8.81 -4.32 36.65
C ARG A 17 -8.74 -3.67 35.26
N LEU A 18 -7.78 -4.03 34.42
CA LEU A 18 -7.67 -3.53 33.04
C LEU A 18 -7.73 -4.61 31.95
N ARG A 19 -7.97 -5.89 32.30
CA ARG A 19 -7.96 -7.00 31.32
C ARG A 19 -9.32 -7.39 30.71
N ASN A 20 -10.42 -6.73 31.05
CA ASN A 20 -11.74 -7.03 30.47
C ASN A 20 -12.58 -5.76 30.23
N ARG A 21 -12.18 -4.95 29.26
CA ARG A 21 -13.00 -3.89 28.66
C ARG A 21 -12.91 -4.03 27.13
N PRO A 22 -13.92 -4.56 26.44
CA PRO A 22 -13.95 -4.62 24.98
C PRO A 22 -14.15 -3.26 24.29
N ASP A 23 -14.09 -2.15 25.05
CA ASP A 23 -14.57 -0.83 24.62
C ASP A 23 -13.43 0.20 24.44
N LEU A 24 -12.16 -0.23 24.52
CA LEU A 24 -10.98 0.67 24.53
C LEU A 24 -10.28 0.84 23.18
N PHE A 25 -10.82 0.28 22.09
CA PHE A 25 -10.46 0.67 20.72
C PHE A 25 -11.45 1.71 20.17
N GLN A 26 -11.73 2.76 20.95
CA GLN A 26 -12.05 4.03 20.32
C GLN A 26 -10.77 4.47 19.62
N LEU A 27 -10.79 4.43 18.28
CA LEU A 27 -9.86 5.16 17.44
C LEU A 27 -9.88 6.61 17.92
N ALA A 28 -8.94 6.95 18.81
CA ALA A 28 -8.67 8.32 19.17
C ALA A 28 -8.25 8.98 17.86
N HIS A 29 -9.15 9.78 17.29
CA HIS A 29 -8.75 10.81 16.36
C HIS A 29 -7.65 11.60 17.08
N PRO A 30 -6.41 11.68 16.57
CA PRO A 30 -5.47 12.63 17.12
C PRO A 30 -6.16 14.00 17.09
N PRO A 31 -6.02 14.82 18.15
CA PRO A 31 -6.67 16.11 18.18
C PRO A 31 -6.29 16.87 16.91
N SER A 32 -7.26 17.10 16.02
CA SER A 32 -7.01 17.87 14.81
C SER A 32 -6.86 19.34 15.19
N VAL A 33 -5.62 19.71 15.52
CA VAL A 33 -5.17 21.11 15.38
C VAL A 33 -5.36 21.58 13.91
N PHE A 34 -5.61 20.63 12.99
CA PHE A 34 -5.91 20.78 11.57
C PHE A 34 -7.41 20.91 11.23
N ALA A 35 -8.18 21.71 11.98
CA ALA A 35 -9.43 22.28 11.44
C ALA A 35 -9.16 23.41 10.41
N ARG A 36 -7.91 23.52 9.93
CA ARG A 36 -7.40 24.56 9.04
C ARG A 36 -6.54 23.92 7.95
N ARG A 37 -6.51 24.61 6.81
CA ARG A 37 -5.75 24.32 5.58
C ARG A 37 -4.33 23.83 5.90
N VAL A 38 -3.83 22.87 5.12
CA VAL A 38 -2.40 22.51 5.10
C VAL A 38 -1.58 23.72 4.63
N ASP A 39 -0.72 24.26 5.48
CA ASP A 39 0.14 25.40 5.22
C ASP A 39 1.59 24.93 5.08
N PRO A 40 2.21 24.96 3.89
CA PRO A 40 3.59 24.54 3.70
C PRO A 40 4.63 25.29 4.53
N ALA A 41 4.31 26.45 5.09
CA ALA A 41 5.20 27.20 5.98
C ALA A 41 5.21 26.67 7.43
N ILE A 42 4.21 25.87 7.80
CA ILE A 42 3.99 25.37 9.17
C ILE A 42 3.95 23.83 9.20
N ASP A 43 3.50 23.22 8.10
CA ASP A 43 3.31 21.79 7.95
C ASP A 43 4.48 21.14 7.19
N TYR A 44 4.84 19.92 7.61
CA TYR A 44 5.91 19.12 7.02
C TYR A 44 5.53 18.50 5.66
N VAL A 45 5.31 19.36 4.66
CA VAL A 45 4.97 19.00 3.27
C VAL A 45 6.13 19.16 2.29
N ALA A 46 7.24 19.77 2.72
CA ALA A 46 8.43 19.98 1.89
C ALA A 46 9.39 18.77 1.89
N ASP A 47 10.18 18.67 0.81
CA ASP A 47 11.19 17.63 0.58
C ASP A 47 12.49 17.90 1.36
N ASP A 48 12.42 17.91 2.68
CA ASP A 48 13.65 17.99 3.48
C ASP A 48 14.48 16.69 3.37
N PHE A 49 13.88 15.60 2.90
CA PHE A 49 14.51 14.29 2.80
C PHE A 49 14.04 13.49 1.57
N PRO A 50 14.80 13.43 0.46
CA PRO A 50 14.37 12.71 -0.74
C PRO A 50 14.18 11.20 -0.50
N LEU A 51 13.14 10.64 -1.11
CA LEU A 51 12.86 9.19 -1.12
C LEU A 51 12.93 8.62 -2.54
N PRO A 52 13.46 7.38 -2.70
CA PRO A 52 14.15 6.58 -1.69
C PRO A 52 15.58 7.07 -1.43
N TYR A 53 16.08 6.81 -0.23
CA TYR A 53 17.49 7.02 0.10
C TYR A 53 18.34 5.93 -0.57
N LYS A 54 19.13 6.29 -1.59
CA LYS A 54 20.02 5.35 -2.30
C LYS A 54 21.21 4.98 -1.42
N GLY A 55 21.52 3.69 -1.30
CA GLY A 55 22.73 3.17 -0.64
C GLY A 55 22.52 2.57 0.76
N TRP A 56 21.35 2.77 1.38
CA TRP A 56 21.00 2.19 2.68
C TRP A 56 19.95 1.08 2.58
N GLU A 57 19.46 0.75 1.36
CA GLU A 57 18.48 -0.32 1.13
C GLU A 57 18.96 -1.69 1.66
N MET A 58 20.27 -1.81 1.92
CA MET A 58 20.93 -3.04 2.37
C MET A 58 20.89 -3.25 3.89
N ALA A 59 20.70 -2.21 4.72
CA ALA A 59 20.76 -2.37 6.17
C ALA A 59 19.61 -3.24 6.71
N SER A 60 18.42 -3.11 6.10
CA SER A 60 17.27 -3.98 6.34
C SER A 60 17.26 -5.26 5.50
N ALA A 61 18.32 -5.57 4.76
CA ALA A 61 18.42 -6.79 3.93
C ALA A 61 19.48 -7.77 4.46
N ARG A 62 19.37 -9.03 4.01
CA ARG A 62 20.39 -10.07 4.16
C ARG A 62 20.98 -10.33 2.79
N LEU A 63 22.32 -10.22 2.68
CA LEU A 63 23.06 -10.51 1.46
C LEU A 63 23.56 -11.95 1.47
N TYR A 64 23.28 -12.68 0.40
CA TYR A 64 23.86 -13.97 0.07
C TYR A 64 24.89 -13.73 -1.04
N ALA A 65 26.17 -13.75 -0.69
CA ALA A 65 27.28 -13.56 -1.62
C ALA A 65 27.48 -14.85 -2.45
N VAL A 66 26.74 -14.96 -3.55
CA VAL A 66 26.68 -16.15 -4.40
C VAL A 66 26.72 -15.78 -5.87
N ARG A 67 27.26 -16.68 -6.69
CA ARG A 67 27.26 -16.55 -8.16
C ARG A 67 26.06 -17.21 -8.84
N ARG A 68 25.35 -18.08 -8.12
CA ARG A 68 24.09 -18.72 -8.52
C ARG A 68 23.18 -18.87 -7.32
N VAL A 69 21.88 -18.87 -7.57
CA VAL A 69 20.84 -19.06 -6.55
C VAL A 69 20.37 -20.51 -6.62
N ASP A 70 21.12 -21.41 -5.99
CA ASP A 70 20.86 -22.86 -5.99
C ASP A 70 19.99 -23.31 -4.80
N ALA A 71 19.65 -24.59 -4.77
CA ALA A 71 18.81 -25.17 -3.71
C ALA A 71 19.39 -24.96 -2.31
N GLY A 72 20.72 -24.99 -2.14
CA GLY A 72 21.36 -24.77 -0.84
C GLY A 72 21.21 -23.33 -0.36
N VAL A 73 21.27 -22.36 -1.27
CA VAL A 73 20.96 -20.95 -0.97
C VAL A 73 19.49 -20.79 -0.56
N LEU A 74 18.56 -21.40 -1.30
CA LEU A 74 17.14 -21.33 -0.95
C LEU A 74 16.82 -22.02 0.38
N THR A 75 17.45 -23.14 0.71
CA THR A 75 17.31 -23.78 2.02
C THR A 75 17.65 -22.79 3.14
N LYS A 76 18.82 -22.11 3.04
CA LYS A 76 19.22 -21.09 4.01
C LYS A 76 18.23 -19.93 4.10
N VAL A 77 17.69 -19.49 2.96
CA VAL A 77 16.71 -18.40 2.91
C VAL A 77 15.42 -18.78 3.64
N LEU A 78 14.94 -20.01 3.44
CA LEU A 78 13.74 -20.54 4.07
C LEU A 78 13.94 -20.76 5.58
N GLU A 79 15.11 -21.24 6.01
CA GLU A 79 15.46 -21.40 7.42
C GLU A 79 15.57 -20.05 8.14
N ASN A 80 16.16 -19.05 7.48
CA ASN A 80 16.37 -17.71 8.02
C ASN A 80 15.07 -16.93 8.30
N VAL A 81 13.91 -17.43 7.84
CA VAL A 81 12.60 -16.89 8.19
C VAL A 81 12.32 -17.05 9.68
N GLY A 82 12.86 -18.09 10.32
CA GLY A 82 12.78 -18.27 11.76
C GLY A 82 11.39 -18.69 12.27
N PHE A 83 10.53 -19.24 11.40
CA PHE A 83 9.26 -19.82 11.86
C PHE A 83 9.49 -21.09 12.68
N HIS A 84 8.76 -21.23 13.78
CA HIS A 84 8.81 -22.44 14.62
C HIS A 84 8.14 -23.66 13.99
N VAL A 85 7.27 -23.47 13.00
CA VAL A 85 6.60 -24.56 12.29
C VAL A 85 7.59 -25.14 11.26
N PRO A 86 7.85 -26.45 11.26
CA PRO A 86 8.77 -27.04 10.30
C PRO A 86 8.16 -27.01 8.88
N PHE A 87 9.05 -27.00 7.89
CA PHE A 87 8.66 -27.27 6.51
C PHE A 87 8.33 -28.75 6.34
N ARG A 88 7.29 -29.05 5.56
CA ARG A 88 6.91 -30.43 5.25
C ARG A 88 8.01 -31.15 4.48
N ALA A 89 8.62 -30.47 3.51
CA ALA A 89 9.64 -31.02 2.62
C ALA A 89 10.62 -29.91 2.19
N LEU A 90 11.44 -29.43 3.13
CA LEU A 90 12.30 -28.26 2.96
C LEU A 90 13.20 -28.37 1.73
N GLU A 91 13.90 -29.50 1.58
CA GLU A 91 14.86 -29.73 0.51
C GLU A 91 14.17 -29.78 -0.86
N ALA A 92 13.01 -30.43 -0.94
CA ALA A 92 12.24 -30.53 -2.18
C ALA A 92 11.69 -29.16 -2.61
N ASP A 93 11.13 -28.41 -1.66
CA ASP A 93 10.63 -27.05 -1.89
C ASP A 93 11.76 -26.10 -2.31
N ALA A 94 12.93 -26.20 -1.67
CA ALA A 94 14.11 -25.41 -2.03
C ALA A 94 14.62 -25.73 -3.45
N GLN A 95 14.63 -27.00 -3.85
CA GLN A 95 14.98 -27.41 -5.21
C GLN A 95 14.02 -26.86 -6.26
N LEU A 96 12.70 -26.92 -6.01
CA LEU A 96 11.70 -26.37 -6.91
C LEU A 96 11.78 -24.84 -6.98
N ALA A 97 11.98 -24.18 -5.84
CA ALA A 97 12.19 -22.75 -5.76
C ALA A 97 13.43 -22.31 -6.57
N ALA A 98 14.56 -23.01 -6.40
CA ALA A 98 15.79 -22.74 -7.15
C ALA A 98 15.59 -22.85 -8.66
N LYS A 99 14.92 -23.93 -9.13
CA LYS A 99 14.57 -24.10 -10.55
C LYS A 99 13.71 -22.96 -11.07
N ARG A 100 12.75 -22.48 -10.29
CA ARG A 100 11.87 -21.37 -10.68
C ARG A 100 12.60 -20.03 -10.72
N VAL A 101 13.54 -19.79 -9.79
CA VAL A 101 14.43 -18.62 -9.81
C VAL A 101 15.35 -18.67 -11.04
N GLU A 102 15.99 -19.82 -11.29
CA GLU A 102 16.86 -20.02 -12.45
C GLU A 102 16.12 -19.76 -13.78
N ALA A 103 14.91 -20.30 -13.93
CA ALA A 103 14.07 -20.02 -15.10
C ALA A 103 13.77 -18.52 -15.26
N GLY A 104 13.49 -17.81 -14.16
CA GLY A 104 13.30 -16.36 -14.16
C GLY A 104 14.55 -15.59 -14.57
N LEU A 105 15.72 -16.01 -14.08
CA LEU A 105 17.02 -15.41 -14.42
C LEU A 105 17.37 -15.63 -15.89
N LEU A 106 17.15 -16.83 -16.41
CA LEU A 106 17.36 -17.15 -17.82
C LEU A 106 16.43 -16.29 -18.71
N ALA A 107 15.16 -16.16 -18.35
CA ALA A 107 14.21 -15.34 -19.10
C ALA A 107 14.57 -13.84 -19.06
N ALA A 108 14.98 -13.31 -17.91
CA ALA A 108 15.26 -11.89 -17.76
C ALA A 108 16.67 -11.47 -18.25
N PHE A 109 17.66 -12.34 -18.04
CA PHE A 109 19.07 -12.00 -18.23
C PHE A 109 19.79 -12.86 -19.27
N GLY A 110 19.20 -13.97 -19.72
CA GLY A 110 19.86 -14.95 -20.60
C GLY A 110 20.97 -15.76 -19.92
N SER A 111 21.08 -15.71 -18.59
CA SER A 111 22.04 -16.49 -17.79
C SER A 111 21.52 -16.68 -16.37
N ALA A 112 21.90 -17.80 -15.75
CA ALA A 112 21.65 -18.09 -14.34
C ALA A 112 22.70 -17.45 -13.39
N GLU A 113 23.76 -16.84 -13.94
CA GLU A 113 24.79 -16.18 -13.14
C GLU A 113 24.32 -14.84 -12.58
N VAL A 114 24.71 -14.57 -11.34
CA VAL A 114 24.31 -13.38 -10.58
C VAL A 114 25.50 -12.75 -9.88
N ASP A 115 25.39 -11.46 -9.55
CA ASP A 115 26.38 -10.75 -8.73
C ASP A 115 26.05 -10.85 -7.24
N GLY A 116 24.78 -11.08 -6.90
CA GLY A 116 24.34 -11.31 -5.53
C GLY A 116 22.85 -11.53 -5.43
N PHE A 117 22.44 -12.13 -4.31
CA PHE A 117 21.05 -12.31 -3.93
C PHE A 117 20.79 -11.66 -2.58
N GLU A 118 19.75 -10.84 -2.49
CA GLU A 118 19.39 -10.11 -1.28
C GLU A 118 17.94 -10.42 -0.90
N THR A 119 17.68 -10.66 0.39
CA THR A 119 16.30 -10.75 0.92
C THR A 119 16.11 -9.69 1.98
N VAL A 120 15.02 -8.93 1.91
CA VAL A 120 14.67 -8.01 2.99
C VAL A 120 14.35 -8.83 4.24
N ARG A 121 14.74 -8.33 5.42
CA ARG A 121 14.61 -9.04 6.70
C ARG A 121 13.15 -9.23 7.13
N PRO A 122 12.25 -8.22 7.02
CA PRO A 122 10.86 -8.41 7.37
C PRO A 122 10.19 -9.45 6.49
N VAL A 123 9.44 -10.34 7.12
CA VAL A 123 8.57 -11.28 6.43
C VAL A 123 7.19 -10.63 6.33
N PHE A 124 6.65 -10.58 5.12
CA PHE A 124 5.41 -9.89 4.85
C PHE A 124 4.27 -10.88 5.03
N ILE A 125 3.40 -10.70 6.01
CA ILE A 125 2.29 -11.62 6.28
C ILE A 125 1.00 -10.99 5.78
N ARG A 126 0.22 -11.75 5.02
CA ARG A 126 -1.14 -11.36 4.64
C ARG A 126 -2.03 -12.57 4.53
N ASN A 127 -3.16 -12.51 5.23
CA ASN A 127 -4.13 -13.61 5.30
C ASN A 127 -3.48 -14.92 5.72
N LYS A 128 -3.40 -15.90 4.80
CA LYS A 128 -2.89 -17.26 5.06
C LYS A 128 -1.46 -17.47 4.56
N ALA A 129 -0.82 -16.41 4.06
CA ALA A 129 0.47 -16.48 3.39
C ALA A 129 1.50 -15.58 4.09
N ALA A 130 2.74 -16.05 4.07
CA ALA A 130 3.92 -15.25 4.38
C ALA A 130 4.75 -15.08 3.10
N TYR A 131 5.32 -13.91 2.88
CA TYR A 131 6.09 -13.61 1.68
C TYR A 131 7.51 -13.20 2.09
N ILE A 132 8.49 -13.95 1.59
CA ILE A 132 9.88 -13.55 1.61
C ILE A 132 10.12 -12.71 0.36
N VAL A 133 10.61 -11.50 0.53
CA VAL A 133 10.81 -10.56 -0.58
C VAL A 133 12.30 -10.36 -0.77
N GLY A 134 12.77 -10.66 -1.97
CA GLY A 134 14.17 -10.53 -2.33
C GLY A 134 14.36 -10.00 -3.74
N ARG A 135 15.63 -9.82 -4.09
CA ARG A 135 16.05 -9.40 -5.41
C ARG A 135 17.40 -10.00 -5.76
N VAL A 136 17.59 -10.25 -7.04
CA VAL A 136 18.86 -10.64 -7.63
C VAL A 136 19.41 -9.47 -8.44
N ARG A 137 20.73 -9.29 -8.42
CA ARG A 137 21.43 -8.28 -9.23
C ARG A 137 22.32 -8.93 -10.28
N ARG A 138 22.34 -8.33 -11.47
CA ARG A 138 23.30 -8.62 -12.54
C ARG A 138 23.64 -7.33 -13.30
N GLY A 139 24.79 -6.75 -13.01
CA GLY A 139 25.14 -5.38 -13.40
C GLY A 139 24.11 -4.40 -12.86
N GLU A 140 23.59 -3.52 -13.72
CA GLU A 140 22.55 -2.55 -13.36
C GLU A 140 21.13 -3.15 -13.29
N ARG A 141 20.97 -4.40 -13.73
CA ARG A 141 19.65 -5.03 -13.78
C ARG A 141 19.30 -5.69 -12.46
N VAL A 142 18.04 -5.55 -12.07
CA VAL A 142 17.46 -6.13 -10.86
C VAL A 142 16.31 -7.05 -11.25
N LEU A 143 16.27 -8.25 -10.67
CA LEU A 143 15.15 -9.19 -10.80
C LEU A 143 14.50 -9.39 -9.42
N PRO A 144 13.19 -9.16 -9.25
CA PRO A 144 12.51 -9.55 -8.02
C PRO A 144 12.54 -11.06 -7.82
N VAL A 145 12.59 -11.49 -6.56
CA VAL A 145 12.34 -12.88 -6.15
C VAL A 145 11.43 -12.84 -4.94
N VAL A 146 10.15 -13.19 -5.14
CA VAL A 146 9.18 -13.26 -4.04
C VAL A 146 8.76 -14.72 -3.82
N ILE A 147 8.99 -15.21 -2.61
CA ILE A 147 8.67 -16.59 -2.22
C ILE A 147 7.43 -16.55 -1.33
N ALA A 148 6.33 -17.13 -1.80
CA ALA A 148 5.10 -17.26 -1.04
C ALA A 148 5.11 -18.57 -0.27
N LEU A 149 4.93 -18.48 1.05
CA LEU A 149 4.83 -19.60 1.97
C LEU A 149 3.39 -19.76 2.44
N LEU A 150 2.93 -21.00 2.52
CA LEU A 150 1.65 -21.34 3.15
C LEU A 150 1.86 -22.25 4.35
N ASN A 151 1.10 -21.99 5.41
CA ASN A 151 1.03 -22.88 6.56
C ASN A 151 -0.20 -23.78 6.47
N ARG A 152 0.02 -25.08 6.55
CA ARG A 152 -0.99 -26.12 6.37
C ARG A 152 -0.84 -27.13 7.50
N ARG A 153 -1.81 -28.04 7.65
CA ARG A 153 -1.84 -28.96 8.81
C ARG A 153 -0.57 -29.81 8.95
N ASP A 154 0.12 -30.06 7.83
CA ASP A 154 1.33 -30.88 7.71
C ASP A 154 2.63 -30.07 7.66
N GLY A 155 2.58 -28.76 7.91
CA GLY A 155 3.76 -27.89 7.97
C GLY A 155 3.77 -26.77 6.93
N LEU A 156 4.87 -26.01 6.93
CA LEU A 156 5.12 -24.97 5.94
C LEU A 156 5.47 -25.57 4.59
N ARG A 157 5.10 -24.86 3.53
CA ARG A 157 5.54 -25.17 2.16
C ARG A 157 5.71 -23.91 1.33
N VAL A 158 6.62 -23.97 0.37
CA VAL A 158 6.72 -22.98 -0.71
C VAL A 158 5.57 -23.23 -1.69
N ASP A 159 4.67 -22.27 -1.82
CA ASP A 159 3.51 -22.36 -2.71
C ASP A 159 3.83 -21.81 -4.10
N ALA A 160 4.59 -20.71 -4.15
CA ALA A 160 5.00 -20.07 -5.39
C ALA A 160 6.30 -19.30 -5.24
N VAL A 161 7.03 -19.18 -6.34
CA VAL A 161 8.14 -18.24 -6.50
C VAL A 161 7.86 -17.35 -7.70
N LEU A 162 7.84 -16.06 -7.46
CA LEU A 162 7.55 -15.02 -8.44
C LEU A 162 8.85 -14.30 -8.79
N THR A 163 9.10 -14.12 -10.08
CA THR A 163 10.38 -13.61 -10.59
C THR A 163 10.22 -12.46 -11.58
N THR A 164 9.03 -11.86 -11.67
CA THR A 164 8.79 -10.70 -12.53
C THR A 164 8.26 -9.50 -11.74
N GLU A 165 8.48 -8.30 -12.27
CA GLU A 165 7.92 -7.06 -11.71
C GLU A 165 6.38 -7.13 -11.68
N GLU A 166 5.76 -7.69 -12.71
CA GLU A 166 4.29 -7.81 -12.82
C GLU A 166 3.69 -8.74 -11.76
N GLU A 167 4.26 -9.93 -11.59
CA GLU A 167 3.86 -10.88 -10.55
C GLU A 167 4.03 -10.23 -9.16
N THR A 168 5.15 -9.55 -8.93
CA THR A 168 5.44 -8.84 -7.68
C THR A 168 4.46 -7.69 -7.46
N SER A 169 4.15 -6.91 -8.50
CA SER A 169 3.21 -5.80 -8.44
C SER A 169 1.80 -6.26 -8.05
N THR A 170 1.41 -7.45 -8.49
CA THR A 170 0.15 -8.10 -8.12
C THR A 170 0.10 -8.48 -6.63
N VAL A 171 1.24 -8.91 -6.07
CA VAL A 171 1.38 -9.17 -4.62
C VAL A 171 1.29 -7.87 -3.82
N PHE A 172 1.85 -6.78 -4.32
CA PHE A 172 1.80 -5.44 -3.70
C PHE A 172 0.65 -4.57 -4.26
N SER A 173 -0.44 -5.18 -4.70
CA SER A 173 -1.57 -4.47 -5.31
C SER A 173 -2.37 -3.65 -4.30
N PHE A 174 -2.79 -2.45 -4.71
CA PHE A 174 -3.73 -1.58 -3.98
C PHE A 174 -5.10 -2.23 -3.78
N ALA A 175 -5.41 -3.32 -4.49
CA ALA A 175 -6.66 -4.06 -4.33
C ALA A 175 -6.60 -5.12 -3.21
N ARG A 176 -5.46 -5.29 -2.54
CA ARG A 176 -5.26 -6.28 -1.47
C ARG A 176 -5.19 -5.60 -0.11
N TRP A 177 -5.45 -6.38 0.95
CA TRP A 177 -5.16 -5.95 2.31
C TRP A 177 -3.68 -5.60 2.49
N TYR A 178 -3.40 -4.73 3.47
CA TYR A 178 -2.04 -4.34 3.80
C TYR A 178 -1.27 -5.54 4.39
N PHE A 179 0.03 -5.55 4.19
CA PHE A 179 0.90 -6.50 4.84
C PHE A 179 1.00 -6.19 6.33
N HIS A 180 1.09 -7.25 7.12
CA HIS A 180 1.57 -7.19 8.48
C HIS A 180 3.03 -7.63 8.46
N ALA A 181 3.93 -6.71 8.76
CA ALA A 181 5.36 -6.95 8.79
C ALA A 181 5.97 -6.14 9.93
N GLU A 182 6.89 -6.75 10.67
CA GLU A 182 7.71 -6.02 11.64
C GLU A 182 8.82 -5.28 10.88
N VAL A 183 8.67 -3.97 10.75
CA VAL A 183 9.56 -3.12 9.95
C VAL A 183 10.22 -2.09 10.86
N PRO A 184 11.47 -2.33 11.32
CA PRO A 184 12.17 -1.39 12.20
C PRO A 184 12.47 -0.05 11.51
N ASN A 185 12.82 -0.08 10.23
CA ASN A 185 13.07 1.11 9.42
C ASN A 185 12.22 1.07 8.13
N PRO A 186 11.03 1.71 8.12
CA PRO A 186 10.15 1.73 6.96
C PRO A 186 10.83 2.30 5.71
N ARG A 187 11.64 3.35 5.87
CA ARG A 187 12.29 4.03 4.75
C ARG A 187 13.23 3.12 3.96
N GLU A 188 14.00 2.29 4.64
CA GLU A 188 14.91 1.33 3.99
C GLU A 188 14.14 0.23 3.25
N VAL A 189 13.06 -0.27 3.85
CA VAL A 189 12.19 -1.27 3.20
C VAL A 189 11.52 -0.67 1.96
N ILE A 190 11.06 0.58 2.03
CA ILE A 190 10.51 1.29 0.86
C ILE A 190 11.56 1.42 -0.24
N GLY A 191 12.81 1.80 0.08
CA GLY A 191 13.90 1.83 -0.90
C GLY A 191 14.16 0.47 -1.55
N PHE A 192 14.17 -0.60 -0.75
CA PHE A 192 14.29 -1.97 -1.28
C PHE A 192 13.12 -2.29 -2.22
N LEU A 193 11.89 -2.02 -1.82
CA LEU A 193 10.69 -2.29 -2.63
C LEU A 193 10.70 -1.47 -3.93
N GLN A 194 11.10 -0.20 -3.90
CA GLN A 194 11.20 0.63 -5.12
C GLN A 194 12.21 0.08 -6.13
N SER A 195 13.28 -0.58 -5.67
CA SER A 195 14.24 -1.21 -6.58
C SER A 195 13.67 -2.39 -7.38
N ILE A 196 12.61 -3.03 -6.87
CA ILE A 196 11.93 -4.16 -7.52
C ILE A 196 10.55 -3.81 -8.07
N LEU A 197 10.00 -2.66 -7.68
CA LEU A 197 8.70 -2.12 -8.08
C LEU A 197 8.87 -0.64 -8.49
N PRO A 198 9.70 -0.33 -9.51
CA PRO A 198 10.08 1.04 -9.84
C PRO A 198 8.89 1.89 -10.30
N ARG A 199 7.84 1.27 -10.83
CA ARG A 199 6.62 1.96 -11.28
C ARG A 199 5.61 2.24 -10.17
N LYS A 200 5.74 1.63 -8.99
CA LYS A 200 4.84 1.90 -7.86
C LYS A 200 5.25 3.18 -7.15
N ARG A 201 4.26 4.01 -6.82
CA ARG A 201 4.51 5.25 -6.07
C ARG A 201 4.91 4.93 -4.64
N VAL A 202 5.75 5.79 -4.07
CA VAL A 202 6.20 5.70 -2.66
C VAL A 202 5.01 5.59 -1.71
N SER A 203 3.98 6.42 -1.93
CA SER A 203 2.74 6.41 -1.16
C SER A 203 2.08 5.03 -1.17
N GLU A 204 1.93 4.39 -2.33
CA GLU A 204 1.34 3.06 -2.46
C GLU A 204 2.17 1.98 -1.74
N LEU A 205 3.49 2.11 -1.73
CA LEU A 205 4.36 1.17 -1.01
C LEU A 205 4.18 1.32 0.51
N TYR A 206 4.12 2.54 1.05
CA TYR A 206 3.80 2.76 2.47
C TYR A 206 2.42 2.24 2.84
N LEU A 207 1.40 2.49 1.99
CA LEU A 207 0.07 1.93 2.18
C LEU A 207 0.13 0.40 2.23
N SER A 208 0.87 -0.23 1.31
CA SER A 208 0.99 -1.70 1.26
C SER A 208 1.60 -2.30 2.53
N LEU A 209 2.40 -1.54 3.29
CA LEU A 209 2.99 -1.93 4.56
C LEU A 209 2.10 -1.60 5.78
N GLY A 210 0.94 -0.99 5.58
CA GLY A 210 0.02 -0.59 6.65
C GLY A 210 0.32 0.79 7.26
N TYR A 211 1.26 1.56 6.72
CA TYR A 211 1.52 2.94 7.14
C TYR A 211 0.56 3.92 6.44
N ASP A 212 -0.75 3.75 6.69
CA ASP A 212 -1.83 4.49 6.01
C ASP A 212 -1.67 6.02 6.11
N LYS A 213 -1.38 6.53 7.32
CA LYS A 213 -1.21 7.97 7.56
C LYS A 213 -0.04 8.56 6.81
N HIS A 214 1.12 7.89 6.85
CA HIS A 214 2.30 8.38 6.16
C HIS A 214 2.14 8.24 4.63
N GLY A 215 1.50 7.17 4.16
CA GLY A 215 1.13 7.01 2.76
C GLY A 215 0.24 8.16 2.24
N LYS A 216 -0.68 8.69 3.07
CA LYS A 216 -1.45 9.91 2.73
C LYS A 216 -0.59 11.15 2.60
N THR A 217 0.38 11.34 3.50
CA THR A 217 1.33 12.46 3.43
C THR A 217 2.15 12.39 2.15
N GLU A 218 2.74 11.23 1.84
CA GLU A 218 3.52 11.03 0.61
C GLU A 218 2.65 11.21 -0.64
N PHE A 219 1.40 10.74 -0.62
CA PHE A 219 0.46 10.96 -1.71
C PHE A 219 0.19 12.45 -1.93
N TYR A 220 -0.08 13.20 -0.86
CA TYR A 220 -0.38 14.62 -0.96
C TYR A 220 0.81 15.40 -1.53
N ARG A 221 2.04 15.09 -1.08
CA ARG A 221 3.27 15.70 -1.62
C ARG A 221 3.42 15.42 -3.12
N ASP A 222 3.30 14.15 -3.53
CA ASP A 222 3.39 13.73 -4.92
C ASP A 222 2.31 14.41 -5.80
N LEU A 223 1.08 14.53 -5.31
CA LEU A 223 0.01 15.25 -6.00
C LEU A 223 0.31 16.74 -6.15
N MET A 224 0.77 17.41 -5.10
CA MET A 224 1.12 18.84 -5.15
C MET A 224 2.28 19.09 -6.11
N ALA A 225 3.29 18.22 -6.11
CA ALA A 225 4.41 18.27 -7.06
C ALA A 225 3.92 18.09 -8.51
N GLN A 226 3.02 17.15 -8.78
CA GLN A 226 2.42 16.98 -10.10
C GLN A 226 1.66 18.22 -10.57
N ILE A 227 0.86 18.83 -9.68
CA ILE A 227 0.12 20.05 -9.99
C ILE A 227 1.08 21.21 -10.29
N ALA A 228 2.16 21.35 -9.52
CA ALA A 228 3.15 22.41 -9.76
C ALA A 228 3.93 22.20 -11.08
N ALA A 229 4.29 20.95 -11.40
CA ALA A 229 5.15 20.64 -12.54
C ALA A 229 4.42 20.63 -13.89
N VAL A 230 3.17 20.17 -13.93
CA VAL A 230 2.41 19.97 -15.18
C VAL A 230 1.17 20.85 -15.15
N PRO A 231 0.96 21.78 -16.11
CA PRO A 231 -0.19 22.69 -16.13
C PRO A 231 -1.49 22.03 -16.65
N GLU A 232 -1.82 20.83 -16.19
CA GLU A 232 -3.06 20.13 -16.53
C GLU A 232 -4.23 20.49 -15.62
N GLN A 233 -5.45 20.39 -16.14
CA GLN A 233 -6.67 20.61 -15.36
C GLN A 233 -7.30 19.29 -14.90
N PHE A 234 -7.88 19.30 -13.71
CA PHE A 234 -8.83 18.31 -13.27
C PHE A 234 -10.05 18.31 -14.20
N VAL A 235 -10.44 17.11 -14.62
CA VAL A 235 -11.58 16.86 -15.51
C VAL A 235 -12.49 15.79 -14.92
N VAL A 236 -13.73 15.74 -15.36
CA VAL A 236 -14.64 14.62 -15.04
C VAL A 236 -13.98 13.31 -15.45
N ALA A 237 -14.02 12.30 -14.58
CA ALA A 237 -13.41 11.02 -14.87
C ALA A 237 -14.19 10.31 -16.00
N PRO A 238 -13.50 9.63 -16.94
CA PRO A 238 -14.16 8.93 -18.03
C PRO A 238 -15.02 7.77 -17.50
N GLY A 239 -16.17 7.55 -18.16
CA GLY A 239 -17.14 6.50 -17.82
C GLY A 239 -18.53 7.05 -17.59
N GLN A 240 -19.45 6.19 -17.15
CA GLN A 240 -20.81 6.61 -16.83
C GLN A 240 -20.87 7.47 -15.56
N PRO A 241 -21.57 8.63 -15.59
CA PRO A 241 -21.72 9.46 -14.40
C PRO A 241 -22.40 8.72 -13.23
N GLY A 242 -21.75 8.76 -12.07
CA GLY A 242 -22.27 8.15 -10.85
C GLY A 242 -23.51 8.88 -10.33
N GLN A 243 -24.50 8.12 -9.85
CA GLN A 243 -25.72 8.70 -9.27
C GLN A 243 -25.52 9.29 -7.86
N VAL A 244 -24.52 8.78 -7.11
CA VAL A 244 -24.25 9.19 -5.72
C VAL A 244 -22.88 9.84 -5.52
N MET A 245 -21.95 9.63 -6.45
CA MET A 245 -20.60 10.21 -6.42
C MET A 245 -20.40 11.12 -7.64
N ALA A 246 -19.80 12.29 -7.43
CA ALA A 246 -19.10 13.03 -8.48
C ALA A 246 -17.65 12.53 -8.51
N VAL A 247 -17.13 12.18 -9.70
CA VAL A 247 -15.80 11.58 -9.85
C VAL A 247 -15.00 12.37 -10.87
N PHE A 248 -13.79 12.78 -10.47
CA PHE A 248 -12.88 13.54 -11.32
C PHE A 248 -11.44 13.02 -11.20
N THR A 249 -10.59 13.44 -12.13
CA THR A 249 -9.20 12.98 -12.23
C THR A 249 -8.35 14.09 -12.82
N LEU A 250 -7.04 14.05 -12.57
CA LEU A 250 -6.08 14.72 -13.43
C LEU A 250 -5.68 13.73 -14.55
N PRO A 251 -5.69 14.09 -15.85
CA PRO A 251 -5.51 13.12 -16.94
C PRO A 251 -4.22 12.30 -16.84
N SER A 252 -3.07 12.94 -16.60
CA SER A 252 -1.77 12.26 -16.42
C SER A 252 -1.56 11.62 -15.04
N TYR A 253 -2.48 11.84 -14.09
CA TYR A 253 -2.37 11.29 -12.75
C TYR A 253 -3.23 10.05 -12.58
N GLU A 254 -2.66 9.02 -11.96
CA GLU A 254 -3.22 7.68 -11.94
C GLU A 254 -4.26 7.47 -10.81
N PHE A 255 -4.91 8.54 -10.36
CA PHE A 255 -5.86 8.53 -9.25
C PHE A 255 -7.15 9.27 -9.62
N VAL A 256 -8.25 8.78 -9.04
CA VAL A 256 -9.57 9.44 -9.11
C VAL A 256 -9.95 9.99 -7.74
N PHE A 257 -10.65 11.12 -7.78
CA PHE A 257 -11.18 11.84 -6.64
C PHE A 257 -12.70 11.68 -6.67
N LYS A 258 -13.27 11.22 -5.55
CA LYS A 258 -14.69 10.88 -5.44
C LYS A 258 -15.32 11.68 -4.32
N ILE A 259 -16.29 12.51 -4.68
CA ILE A 259 -17.05 13.35 -3.75
C ILE A 259 -18.48 12.83 -3.69
N ILE A 260 -19.03 12.69 -2.49
CA ILE A 260 -20.44 12.31 -2.32
C ILE A 260 -21.31 13.52 -2.68
N LYS A 261 -22.27 13.35 -3.59
CA LYS A 261 -23.22 14.41 -3.99
C LYS A 261 -24.12 14.84 -2.82
N ASP A 262 -24.64 16.05 -2.88
CA ASP A 262 -25.50 16.62 -1.84
C ASP A 262 -26.93 16.08 -1.89
N VAL A 263 -27.39 15.74 -3.10
CA VAL A 263 -28.74 15.22 -3.38
C VAL A 263 -28.61 14.04 -4.34
N PHE A 264 -29.35 12.97 -4.05
CA PHE A 264 -29.38 11.75 -4.86
C PHE A 264 -30.70 11.65 -5.64
N PRO A 265 -30.72 10.95 -6.79
CA PRO A 265 -31.96 10.72 -7.51
C PRO A 265 -32.96 9.89 -6.67
N PRO A 266 -34.28 10.03 -6.88
CA PRO A 266 -35.31 9.31 -6.10
C PRO A 266 -35.17 7.78 -6.14
N THR A 267 -34.55 7.25 -7.20
CA THR A 267 -34.26 5.81 -7.36
C THR A 267 -33.19 5.29 -6.40
N LYS A 268 -32.50 6.16 -5.65
CA LYS A 268 -31.47 5.81 -4.68
C LYS A 268 -31.95 6.05 -3.26
N HIS A 269 -32.40 4.97 -2.63
CA HIS A 269 -32.76 4.93 -1.20
C HIS A 269 -31.50 4.81 -0.34
N THR A 270 -30.71 5.88 -0.28
CA THR A 270 -29.55 5.96 0.62
C THR A 270 -29.31 7.39 1.08
N ASN A 271 -28.39 7.58 2.02
CA ASN A 271 -27.96 8.90 2.48
C ASN A 271 -26.44 8.96 2.64
N ARG A 272 -25.90 10.17 2.85
CA ARG A 272 -24.46 10.37 3.00
C ARG A 272 -23.85 9.52 4.12
N ARG A 273 -24.53 9.36 5.25
CA ARG A 273 -24.01 8.58 6.40
C ARG A 273 -23.86 7.10 6.04
N GLU A 274 -24.82 6.53 5.35
CA GLU A 274 -24.76 5.16 4.85
C GLU A 274 -23.60 4.98 3.86
N ILE A 275 -23.44 5.90 2.90
CA ILE A 275 -22.31 5.84 1.95
C ILE A 275 -20.98 5.87 2.71
N VAL A 276 -20.80 6.80 3.64
CA VAL A 276 -19.58 6.85 4.49
C VAL A 276 -19.38 5.54 5.26
N SER A 277 -20.46 4.94 5.80
CA SER A 277 -20.38 3.64 6.46
C SER A 277 -19.88 2.54 5.52
N ARG A 278 -20.35 2.49 4.27
CA ARG A 278 -19.88 1.53 3.26
C ARG A 278 -18.40 1.71 2.92
N TYR A 279 -17.93 2.96 2.80
CA TYR A 279 -16.51 3.22 2.62
C TYR A 279 -15.71 2.74 3.85
N ARG A 280 -16.18 2.99 5.07
CA ARG A 280 -15.51 2.48 6.28
C ARG A 280 -15.49 0.95 6.37
N GLU A 281 -16.54 0.27 5.91
CA GLU A 281 -16.57 -1.19 5.82
C GLU A 281 -15.46 -1.71 4.90
N VAL A 282 -15.34 -1.17 3.67
CA VAL A 282 -14.30 -1.61 2.73
C VAL A 282 -12.88 -1.35 3.24
N GLN A 283 -12.66 -0.27 4.01
CA GLN A 283 -11.36 0.00 4.65
C GLN A 283 -11.01 -0.98 5.77
N ARG A 284 -12.00 -1.62 6.40
CA ARG A 284 -11.81 -2.53 7.55
C ARG A 284 -11.84 -4.01 7.18
N HIS A 285 -12.25 -4.33 5.96
CA HIS A 285 -12.37 -5.70 5.48
C HIS A 285 -11.26 -6.08 4.50
N ASP A 286 -10.94 -7.38 4.48
CA ASP A 286 -10.05 -7.92 3.45
C ASP A 286 -10.67 -7.68 2.07
N ARG A 287 -9.93 -6.93 1.24
CA ARG A 287 -10.31 -6.55 -0.11
C ARG A 287 -10.15 -7.69 -1.11
N VAL A 288 -9.46 -8.78 -0.73
CA VAL A 288 -9.27 -10.02 -1.51
C VAL A 288 -8.76 -9.84 -2.95
N GLY A 289 -8.19 -8.68 -3.29
CA GLY A 289 -7.79 -8.36 -4.67
C GLY A 289 -8.95 -7.91 -5.57
N ARG A 290 -10.13 -7.61 -5.01
CA ARG A 290 -11.37 -7.31 -5.75
C ARG A 290 -11.93 -5.92 -5.47
N LEU A 291 -11.51 -5.29 -4.36
CA LEU A 291 -11.91 -3.94 -4.01
C LEU A 291 -10.69 -3.03 -4.01
N VAL A 292 -10.81 -1.88 -4.68
CA VAL A 292 -9.76 -0.86 -4.73
C VAL A 292 -9.70 -0.14 -3.39
N ASP A 293 -8.52 -0.05 -2.78
CA ASP A 293 -8.31 0.76 -1.58
C ASP A 293 -8.50 2.26 -1.87
N PHE A 294 -8.87 3.02 -0.84
CA PHE A 294 -9.05 4.46 -0.94
C PHE A 294 -8.67 5.18 0.34
N GLN A 295 -8.20 6.40 0.13
CA GLN A 295 -7.77 7.30 1.17
C GLN A 295 -8.77 8.44 1.30
N GLU A 296 -9.25 8.66 2.51
CA GLU A 296 -10.12 9.79 2.86
C GLU A 296 -9.27 11.04 3.13
N PHE A 297 -9.58 12.15 2.48
CA PHE A 297 -8.96 13.44 2.71
C PHE A 297 -10.02 14.47 3.10
N GLU A 298 -9.61 15.40 3.95
CA GLU A 298 -10.44 16.52 4.40
C GLU A 298 -9.71 17.84 4.14
N HIS A 299 -10.49 18.88 3.88
CA HIS A 299 -10.02 20.27 3.77
C HIS A 299 -8.88 20.50 2.75
N LEU A 300 -8.95 19.83 1.59
CA LEU A 300 -8.01 20.08 0.50
C LEU A 300 -8.31 21.41 -0.19
N SER A 301 -7.28 22.09 -0.67
CA SER A 301 -7.38 23.34 -1.44
C SER A 301 -6.53 23.21 -2.69
N PHE A 302 -7.09 23.62 -3.82
CA PHE A 302 -6.44 23.58 -5.11
C PHE A 302 -6.71 24.89 -5.85
N PRO A 303 -5.79 25.38 -6.70
CA PRO A 303 -6.06 26.60 -7.47
C PRO A 303 -7.22 26.36 -8.45
N ALA A 304 -8.17 27.29 -8.51
CA ALA A 304 -9.37 27.17 -9.34
C ALA A 304 -9.04 27.04 -10.84
N ALA A 305 -7.95 27.68 -11.29
CA ALA A 305 -7.43 27.54 -12.66
C ALA A 305 -7.06 26.10 -13.04
N ARG A 306 -6.91 25.20 -12.05
CA ARG A 306 -6.60 23.79 -12.24
C ARG A 306 -7.85 22.92 -12.40
N PHE A 307 -9.04 23.49 -12.49
CA PHE A 307 -10.26 22.75 -12.81
C PHE A 307 -10.74 23.16 -14.20
N SER A 308 -11.18 22.20 -15.00
CA SER A 308 -11.92 22.54 -16.21
C SER A 308 -13.21 23.28 -15.82
N PRO A 309 -13.67 24.27 -16.61
CA PRO A 309 -14.90 24.99 -16.32
C PRO A 309 -16.09 24.06 -16.11
N GLU A 310 -16.19 23.01 -16.94
CA GLU A 310 -17.28 22.03 -16.91
C GLU A 310 -17.28 21.24 -15.59
N LEU A 311 -16.10 20.78 -15.15
CA LEU A 311 -15.99 20.07 -13.88
C LEU A 311 -16.34 20.98 -12.71
N LEU A 312 -15.81 22.21 -12.69
CA LEU A 312 -16.03 23.13 -11.57
C LEU A 312 -17.51 23.48 -11.44
N GLU A 313 -18.19 23.78 -12.54
CA GLU A 313 -19.63 24.04 -12.56
C GLU A 313 -20.41 22.83 -12.04
N GLU A 314 -20.06 21.61 -12.50
CA GLU A 314 -20.70 20.39 -12.01
C GLU A 314 -20.53 20.23 -10.50
N LEU A 315 -19.30 20.33 -9.98
CA LEU A 315 -19.00 20.13 -8.56
C LEU A 315 -19.74 21.13 -7.66
N LEU A 316 -19.75 22.42 -8.02
CA LEU A 316 -20.46 23.46 -7.27
C LEU A 316 -21.98 23.20 -7.26
N ARG A 317 -22.52 22.66 -8.35
CA ARG A 317 -23.94 22.35 -8.47
C ARG A 317 -24.36 21.10 -7.69
N VAL A 318 -23.59 20.01 -7.78
CA VAL A 318 -23.99 18.69 -7.25
C VAL A 318 -23.43 18.40 -5.86
N ALA A 319 -22.39 19.12 -5.43
CA ALA A 319 -21.68 18.89 -4.17
C ALA A 319 -21.28 20.22 -3.50
N GLY A 320 -22.06 21.30 -3.69
CA GLY A 320 -21.78 22.64 -3.16
C GLY A 320 -21.64 22.73 -1.64
N LYS A 321 -22.17 21.77 -0.87
CA LYS A 321 -21.92 21.67 0.58
C LYS A 321 -20.53 21.12 0.92
N THR A 322 -19.89 20.43 -0.01
CA THR A 322 -18.56 19.80 0.13
C THR A 322 -17.49 20.54 -0.68
N VAL A 323 -17.87 21.22 -1.77
CA VAL A 323 -16.97 21.94 -2.68
C VAL A 323 -17.43 23.38 -2.84
N TRP A 324 -16.55 24.34 -2.61
CA TRP A 324 -16.85 25.76 -2.82
C TRP A 324 -15.62 26.55 -3.25
N LEU A 325 -15.87 27.72 -3.82
CA LEU A 325 -14.82 28.69 -4.14
C LEU A 325 -14.50 29.57 -2.93
N ARG A 326 -13.22 29.82 -2.72
CA ARG A 326 -12.71 30.80 -1.76
C ARG A 326 -11.61 31.62 -2.44
N GLY A 327 -11.97 32.76 -3.00
CA GLY A 327 -11.06 33.54 -3.84
C GLY A 327 -10.68 32.78 -5.09
N SER A 328 -9.37 32.61 -5.35
CA SER A 328 -8.84 31.86 -6.49
C SER A 328 -8.67 30.35 -6.24
N GLU A 329 -9.20 29.83 -5.13
CA GLU A 329 -9.04 28.43 -4.72
C GLU A 329 -10.38 27.70 -4.73
N VAL A 330 -10.34 26.42 -5.12
CA VAL A 330 -11.41 25.44 -4.91
C VAL A 330 -11.10 24.68 -3.64
N VAL A 331 -11.98 24.80 -2.65
CA VAL A 331 -11.91 24.04 -1.40
C VAL A 331 -12.74 22.77 -1.56
N VAL A 332 -12.15 21.64 -1.20
CA VAL A 332 -12.78 20.31 -1.17
C VAL A 332 -12.73 19.80 0.27
N ASP A 333 -13.86 19.90 0.97
CA ASP A 333 -13.97 19.61 2.39
C ASP A 333 -13.80 18.13 2.72
N HIS A 334 -14.30 17.26 1.84
CA HIS A 334 -14.27 15.82 2.02
C HIS A 334 -14.20 15.10 0.67
N VAL A 335 -13.22 14.22 0.50
CA VAL A 335 -13.01 13.47 -0.75
C VAL A 335 -12.37 12.12 -0.48
N TYR A 336 -12.81 11.11 -1.24
CA TYR A 336 -12.11 9.83 -1.31
C TYR A 336 -11.22 9.77 -2.54
N VAL A 337 -9.97 9.41 -2.35
CA VAL A 337 -8.99 9.22 -3.40
C VAL A 337 -8.73 7.74 -3.57
N GLY A 338 -8.80 7.23 -4.79
CA GLY A 338 -8.48 5.84 -5.10
C GLY A 338 -7.69 5.72 -6.40
N ARG A 339 -7.03 4.59 -6.59
CA ARG A 339 -6.32 4.31 -7.86
C ARG A 339 -7.32 4.34 -9.03
N ARG A 340 -6.96 5.01 -10.11
CA ARG A 340 -7.75 5.02 -11.34
C ARG A 340 -7.62 3.67 -12.03
N VAL A 341 -8.76 3.10 -12.39
CA VAL A 341 -8.86 1.91 -13.23
C VAL A 341 -9.74 2.22 -14.43
N THR A 342 -9.50 1.57 -15.56
CA THR A 342 -10.40 1.68 -16.71
C THR A 342 -11.74 1.04 -16.33
N PRO A 343 -12.86 1.77 -16.41
CA PRO A 343 -14.18 1.19 -16.22
C PRO A 343 -14.42 0.00 -17.15
N LEU A 344 -15.03 -1.07 -16.63
CA LEU A 344 -15.18 -2.33 -17.36
C LEU A 344 -16.01 -2.18 -18.65
N ASP A 345 -17.03 -1.32 -18.63
CA ASP A 345 -17.85 -0.98 -19.78
C ASP A 345 -17.04 -0.35 -20.92
N LEU A 346 -16.10 0.54 -20.59
CA LEU A 346 -15.18 1.11 -21.57
C LEU A 346 -14.17 0.07 -22.06
N PHE A 347 -13.60 -0.71 -21.15
CA PHE A 347 -12.63 -1.75 -21.48
C PHE A 347 -13.20 -2.78 -22.47
N VAL A 348 -14.42 -3.30 -22.20
CA VAL A 348 -15.07 -4.29 -23.07
C VAL A 348 -15.41 -3.72 -24.44
N ARG A 349 -15.82 -2.45 -24.51
CA ARG A 349 -16.13 -1.77 -25.77
C ARG A 349 -14.89 -1.56 -26.64
N ASP A 350 -13.76 -1.23 -26.00
CA ASP A 350 -12.53 -0.85 -26.70
C ASP A 350 -11.57 -2.06 -26.90
N ALA A 351 -11.91 -3.23 -26.34
CA ALA A 351 -11.11 -4.44 -26.49
C ALA A 351 -11.18 -4.97 -27.94
N PRO A 352 -10.04 -5.36 -28.54
CA PRO A 352 -10.04 -6.01 -29.84
C PRO A 352 -10.83 -7.33 -29.76
N GLU A 353 -11.59 -7.66 -30.82
CA GLU A 353 -12.20 -8.98 -30.93
C GLU A 353 -11.10 -10.06 -30.87
N ALA A 354 -11.37 -11.11 -30.09
CA ALA A 354 -10.41 -12.15 -29.72
C ALA A 354 -10.09 -13.12 -30.86
#